data_AF-A0A1Q6NJ40-F1
#
_entry.id   AF-A0A1Q6NJ40-F1
#
_cell.length_a   1.000
_cell.length_b   1.000
_cell.length_c   1.000
_cell.angle_alpha   90.00
_cell.angle_beta   90.00
_cell.angle_gamma   90.00
#
_symmetry.space_group_name_H-M   'P 1'
#
loop_
_entity.id
_entity.type
_entity.pdbx_description
1 polymer ?
#
loop_
_entity_poly.entity_id
_entity_poly.type
_entity_poly.pdbx_seq_one_letter_code
_entity_poly.pdbx_strand_id
1 'polypeptide(L)'
;MKEIIEILSGEFYGLFCGIFGCVIDSILMITLFGKKKYSYILPVMLGLRFVIYNVGLLLIANHFYGGQQWFRLMMPTIASASTFLIMFLTTFLWKEQLAKVLLGFCLCDFGGTAIVYGVPSLGFHPVINAILSIIIFLIIYKIMTPLLKKYQNYRIKHSYICSEILIVLILSGWLSNFLYVSIEDSVAAQDTMLHKMGIYFSIMVALSVTVVFFIYSIQLSRRKKQLMYATEQMESYYSKVTIQVNELQEFCQDVEEGFEEILKTQKAGSVKETVCTCLCRAFAGTVSVYK
;
A
#
# COMPACT_ATOMS: atom_id res chain seq x y z
N MET A 1 16.47 -42.52 8.00
CA MET A 1 16.82 -41.61 9.13
C MET A 1 18.30 -41.23 9.13
N LYS A 2 19.25 -42.19 9.05
CA LYS A 2 20.70 -41.89 8.90
C LYS A 2 21.02 -41.04 7.67
N GLU A 3 20.51 -41.42 6.51
CA GLU A 3 20.69 -40.70 5.23
C GLU A 3 20.14 -39.26 5.28
N ILE A 4 19.01 -39.03 5.95
CA ILE A 4 18.43 -37.69 6.14
C ILE A 4 19.33 -36.83 7.05
N ILE A 5 19.89 -37.41 8.10
CA ILE A 5 20.82 -36.71 9.01
C ILE A 5 22.11 -36.35 8.27
N GLU A 6 22.59 -37.23 7.38
CA GLU A 6 23.78 -37.00 6.57
C GLU A 6 23.57 -35.85 5.56
N ILE A 7 22.42 -35.81 4.88
CA ILE A 7 22.02 -34.70 4.00
C ILE A 7 21.93 -33.39 4.79
N LEU A 8 21.26 -33.39 5.96
CA LEU A 8 21.17 -32.21 6.83
C LEU A 8 22.55 -31.72 7.31
N SER A 9 23.48 -32.63 7.54
CA SER A 9 24.84 -32.29 7.98
C SER A 9 25.71 -31.71 6.85
N GLY A 10 25.51 -32.16 5.61
CA GLY A 10 26.21 -31.64 4.42
C GLY A 10 25.75 -30.25 3.99
N GLU A 11 24.48 -29.92 4.25
CA GLU A 11 23.82 -28.66 3.86
C GLU A 11 23.72 -27.64 5.03
N PHE A 12 24.51 -27.83 6.09
CA PHE A 12 24.45 -27.05 7.32
C PHE A 12 24.42 -25.52 7.08
N TYR A 13 25.23 -25.04 6.14
CA TYR A 13 25.29 -23.62 5.81
C TYR A 13 24.01 -23.10 5.14
N GLY A 14 23.41 -23.86 4.23
CA GLY A 14 22.14 -23.50 3.60
C GLY A 14 20.99 -23.45 4.61
N LEU A 15 20.97 -24.40 5.54
CA LEU A 15 20.02 -24.42 6.67
C LEU A 15 20.22 -23.22 7.59
N PHE A 16 21.48 -22.87 7.91
CA PHE A 16 21.80 -21.67 8.68
C PHE A 16 21.28 -20.42 7.97
N CYS A 17 21.58 -20.24 6.67
CA CYS A 17 21.12 -19.10 5.88
C CYS A 17 19.59 -18.98 5.91
N GLY A 18 18.86 -20.09 5.75
CA GLY A 18 17.41 -20.07 5.78
C GLY A 18 16.81 -19.77 7.17
N ILE A 19 17.37 -20.33 8.25
CA ILE A 19 16.93 -20.02 9.62
C ILE A 19 17.25 -18.55 9.94
N PHE A 20 18.47 -18.11 9.64
CA PHE A 20 18.93 -16.77 9.93
C PHE A 20 18.14 -15.72 9.14
N GLY A 21 17.83 -15.99 7.87
CA GLY A 21 16.93 -15.16 7.06
C GLY A 21 15.54 -15.02 7.71
N CYS A 22 14.93 -16.11 8.15
CA CYS A 22 13.62 -16.06 8.84
C CYS A 22 13.66 -15.22 10.11
N VAL A 23 14.76 -15.29 10.86
CA VAL A 23 14.97 -14.50 12.08
C VAL A 23 15.13 -13.01 11.75
N ILE A 24 15.95 -12.68 10.75
CA ILE A 24 16.14 -11.31 10.27
C ILE A 24 14.79 -10.71 9.84
N ASP A 25 14.06 -11.39 8.97
CA ASP A 25 12.77 -10.92 8.46
C ASP A 25 11.77 -10.69 9.59
N SER A 26 11.73 -11.59 10.56
CA SER A 26 10.88 -11.45 11.75
C SER A 26 11.23 -10.20 12.56
N ILE A 27 12.52 -9.98 12.85
CA ILE A 27 12.99 -8.82 13.62
C ILE A 27 12.69 -7.52 12.86
N LEU A 28 13.00 -7.47 11.57
CA LEU A 28 12.79 -6.30 10.73
C LEU A 28 11.30 -5.98 10.59
N MET A 29 10.45 -6.97 10.32
CA MET A 29 9.00 -6.78 10.22
C MET A 29 8.38 -6.31 11.53
N ILE A 30 8.74 -6.91 12.67
CA ILE A 30 8.24 -6.46 13.97
C ILE A 30 8.69 -5.02 14.25
N THR A 31 9.90 -4.65 13.83
CA THR A 31 10.42 -3.28 13.99
C THR A 31 9.71 -2.29 13.07
N LEU A 32 9.45 -2.66 11.81
CA LEU A 32 8.75 -1.83 10.80
C LEU A 32 7.31 -1.51 11.20
N PHE A 33 6.60 -2.47 11.78
CA PHE A 33 5.18 -2.32 12.12
C PHE A 33 4.95 -2.01 13.61
N GLY A 34 5.99 -2.12 14.44
CA GLY A 34 5.91 -1.96 15.89
C GLY A 34 5.19 -3.13 16.56
N LYS A 35 4.90 -2.99 17.87
CA LYS A 35 4.16 -4.00 18.62
C LYS A 35 2.71 -4.05 18.14
N LYS A 36 2.36 -5.11 17.39
CA LYS A 36 0.99 -5.42 16.95
C LYS A 36 0.38 -6.55 17.79
N LYS A 37 -0.95 -6.59 17.84
CA LYS A 37 -1.68 -7.74 18.40
C LYS A 37 -1.32 -8.96 17.54
N TYR A 38 -0.90 -10.05 18.16
CA TYR A 38 -0.43 -11.28 17.49
C TYR A 38 0.88 -11.15 16.69
N SER A 39 1.80 -10.27 17.11
CA SER A 39 3.12 -10.14 16.45
C SER A 39 3.94 -11.43 16.45
N TYR A 40 3.75 -12.30 17.45
CA TYR A 40 4.44 -13.59 17.57
C TYR A 40 4.02 -14.63 16.52
N ILE A 41 2.86 -14.44 15.85
CA ILE A 41 2.38 -15.39 14.83
C ILE A 41 3.25 -15.30 13.56
N LEU A 42 3.79 -14.13 13.23
CA LEU A 42 4.65 -13.96 12.05
C LEU A 42 5.91 -14.84 12.10
N PRO A 43 6.73 -14.81 13.17
CA PRO A 43 7.86 -15.73 13.32
C PRO A 43 7.45 -17.21 13.21
N VAL A 44 6.29 -17.59 13.76
CA VAL A 44 5.78 -18.97 13.69
C VAL A 44 5.44 -19.35 12.25
N MET A 45 4.76 -18.47 11.50
CA MET A 45 4.44 -18.72 10.08
C MET A 45 5.69 -18.82 9.21
N LEU A 46 6.69 -17.95 9.44
CA LEU A 46 7.97 -18.00 8.74
C LEU A 46 8.76 -19.27 9.09
N GLY A 47 8.78 -19.66 10.36
CA GLY A 47 9.41 -20.92 10.81
C GLY A 47 8.72 -22.15 10.22
N LEU A 48 7.38 -22.18 10.19
CA LEU A 48 6.63 -23.27 9.57
C LEU A 48 6.91 -23.36 8.07
N ARG A 49 6.95 -22.22 7.38
CA ARG A 49 7.34 -22.16 5.97
C ARG A 49 8.78 -22.65 5.77
N PHE A 50 9.73 -22.29 6.63
CA PHE A 50 11.10 -22.80 6.56
C PHE A 50 11.12 -24.33 6.65
N VAL A 51 10.42 -24.93 7.61
CA VAL A 51 10.38 -26.38 7.78
C VAL A 51 9.74 -27.06 6.56
N ILE A 52 8.59 -26.57 6.10
CA ILE A 52 7.88 -27.20 4.98
C ILE A 52 8.64 -27.01 3.66
N TYR A 53 9.04 -25.78 3.35
CA TYR A 53 9.63 -25.43 2.07
C TYR A 53 11.13 -25.73 2.01
N ASN A 54 11.94 -25.22 2.94
CA ASN A 54 13.40 -25.39 2.85
C ASN A 54 13.84 -26.81 3.26
N VAL A 55 13.31 -27.34 4.37
CA VAL A 55 13.69 -28.70 4.81
C VAL A 55 12.92 -29.78 4.04
N GLY A 56 11.59 -29.67 4.00
CA GLY A 56 10.74 -30.68 3.36
C GLY A 56 10.90 -30.74 1.84
N LEU A 57 10.69 -29.62 1.15
CA LEU A 57 10.72 -29.60 -0.31
C LEU A 57 12.14 -29.44 -0.87
N LEU A 58 12.88 -28.43 -0.42
CA LEU A 58 14.14 -28.03 -1.03
C LEU A 58 15.31 -28.95 -0.69
N LEU A 59 15.30 -29.56 0.50
CA LEU A 59 16.34 -30.50 0.93
C LEU A 59 15.94 -31.95 0.64
N ILE A 60 14.81 -32.40 1.22
CA ILE A 60 14.41 -33.81 1.16
C ILE A 60 13.80 -34.15 -0.21
N ALA A 61 12.72 -33.47 -0.61
CA ALA A 61 12.06 -33.82 -1.87
C ALA A 61 12.93 -33.54 -3.10
N ASN A 62 13.78 -32.52 -3.07
CA ASN A 62 14.74 -32.26 -4.13
C ASN A 62 15.79 -33.37 -4.27
N HIS A 63 16.20 -34.01 -3.18
CA HIS A 63 17.11 -35.16 -3.26
C HIS A 63 16.50 -36.33 -4.05
N PHE A 64 15.18 -36.57 -3.91
CA PHE A 64 14.49 -37.66 -4.58
C PHE A 64 13.96 -37.30 -5.98
N TYR A 65 13.44 -36.08 -6.14
CA TYR A 65 12.69 -35.64 -7.33
C TYR A 65 13.36 -34.49 -8.08
N GLY A 66 14.53 -34.02 -7.64
CA GLY A 66 15.23 -32.86 -8.21
C GLY A 66 15.70 -33.06 -9.65
N GLY A 67 15.72 -34.29 -10.16
CA GLY A 67 15.94 -34.57 -11.59
C GLY A 67 14.69 -34.41 -12.46
N GLN A 68 13.50 -34.26 -11.87
CA GLN A 68 12.24 -34.24 -12.60
C GLN A 68 11.75 -32.82 -12.86
N GLN A 69 11.45 -32.51 -14.13
CA GLN A 69 11.09 -31.15 -14.56
C GLN A 69 9.82 -30.62 -13.87
N TRP A 70 8.79 -31.46 -13.67
CA TRP A 70 7.56 -31.04 -12.98
C TRP A 70 7.82 -30.61 -11.53
N PHE A 71 8.76 -31.28 -10.85
CA PHE A 71 9.13 -30.95 -9.47
C PHE A 71 9.86 -29.60 -9.43
N ARG A 72 10.83 -29.39 -10.34
CA ARG A 72 11.54 -28.12 -10.46
C ARG A 72 10.58 -26.96 -10.77
N LEU A 73 9.58 -27.14 -11.64
CA LEU A 73 8.57 -26.12 -11.96
C LEU A 73 7.61 -25.81 -10.81
N MET A 74 7.33 -26.81 -9.98
CA MET A 74 6.48 -26.66 -8.80
C MET A 74 7.15 -25.82 -7.72
N MET A 75 8.48 -25.95 -7.54
CA MET A 75 9.26 -25.25 -6.50
C MET A 75 9.05 -23.73 -6.46
N PRO A 76 9.28 -22.95 -7.53
CA PRO A 76 9.08 -21.50 -7.51
C PRO A 76 7.62 -21.14 -7.24
N THR A 77 6.67 -21.95 -7.70
CA THR A 77 5.24 -21.72 -7.49
C THR A 77 4.85 -21.87 -6.02
N ILE A 78 5.31 -22.92 -5.34
CA ILE A 78 5.06 -23.11 -3.91
C ILE A 78 5.78 -22.03 -3.08
N ALA A 79 7.00 -21.64 -3.47
CA ALA A 79 7.74 -20.57 -2.82
C ALA A 79 6.96 -19.25 -2.83
N SER A 80 6.50 -18.83 -4.02
CA SER A 80 5.75 -17.59 -4.19
C SER A 80 4.38 -17.66 -3.50
N ALA A 81 3.63 -18.76 -3.68
CA ALA A 81 2.32 -18.94 -3.06
C ALA A 81 2.37 -18.89 -1.53
N SER A 82 3.34 -19.58 -0.92
CA SER A 82 3.53 -19.56 0.54
C SER A 82 3.92 -18.16 1.04
N THR A 83 4.74 -17.41 0.29
CA THR A 83 5.09 -16.02 0.62
C THR A 83 3.84 -15.13 0.61
N PHE A 84 3.06 -15.17 -0.46
CA PHE A 84 1.83 -14.40 -0.60
C PHE A 84 0.82 -14.72 0.50
N LEU A 85 0.66 -16.01 0.84
CA LEU A 85 -0.23 -16.44 1.91
C LEU A 85 0.17 -15.81 3.24
N ILE A 86 1.46 -15.80 3.59
CA ILE A 86 1.95 -15.17 4.82
C ILE A 86 1.69 -13.66 4.80
N MET A 87 1.99 -12.98 3.69
CA MET A 87 1.73 -11.53 3.55
C MET A 87 0.25 -11.20 3.72
N PHE A 88 -0.63 -11.98 3.10
CA PHE A 88 -2.08 -11.82 3.18
C PHE A 88 -2.56 -12.05 4.62
N LEU A 89 -2.21 -13.18 5.24
CA LEU A 89 -2.56 -13.49 6.63
C LEU A 89 -2.06 -12.41 7.61
N THR A 90 -0.83 -11.93 7.42
CA THR A 90 -0.24 -10.85 8.25
C THR A 90 -1.05 -9.56 8.11
N THR A 91 -1.55 -9.25 6.92
CA THR A 91 -2.42 -8.09 6.67
C THR A 91 -3.72 -8.19 7.48
N PHE A 92 -4.38 -9.35 7.50
CA PHE A 92 -5.59 -9.57 8.31
C PHE A 92 -5.31 -9.53 9.81
N LEU A 93 -4.28 -10.24 10.26
CA LEU A 93 -3.94 -10.36 11.69
C LEU A 93 -3.58 -9.01 12.30
N TRP A 94 -2.81 -8.20 11.59
CA TRP A 94 -2.36 -6.88 12.08
C TRP A 94 -3.32 -5.75 11.72
N LYS A 95 -4.40 -6.03 10.97
CA LYS A 95 -5.38 -5.05 10.47
C LYS A 95 -4.70 -3.85 9.79
N GLU A 96 -3.67 -4.14 9.00
CA GLU A 96 -2.87 -3.14 8.29
C GLU A 96 -3.24 -3.06 6.80
N GLN A 97 -2.78 -2.01 6.13
CA GLN A 97 -2.95 -1.87 4.68
C GLN A 97 -2.08 -2.90 3.93
N LEU A 98 -2.68 -3.65 2.99
CA LEU A 98 -2.00 -4.68 2.19
C LEU A 98 -0.73 -4.14 1.52
N ALA A 99 -0.80 -2.95 0.92
CA ALA A 99 0.37 -2.32 0.28
C ALA A 99 1.51 -2.03 1.25
N LYS A 100 1.19 -1.67 2.50
CA LYS A 100 2.20 -1.43 3.52
C LYS A 100 2.87 -2.75 3.92
N VAL A 101 2.08 -3.80 4.13
CA VAL A 101 2.61 -5.15 4.45
C VAL A 101 3.46 -5.70 3.30
N LEU A 102 2.99 -5.65 2.06
CA LEU A 102 3.74 -6.07 0.86
C LEU A 102 5.08 -5.33 0.76
N LEU A 103 5.05 -3.99 0.87
CA LEU A 103 6.26 -3.18 0.77
C LEU A 103 7.23 -3.45 1.92
N GLY A 104 6.71 -3.65 3.14
CA GLY A 104 7.52 -4.05 4.29
C GLY A 104 8.22 -5.38 4.07
N PHE A 105 7.51 -6.39 3.57
CA PHE A 105 8.11 -7.68 3.23
C PHE A 105 9.17 -7.56 2.14
N CYS A 106 8.92 -6.82 1.05
CA CYS A 106 9.92 -6.63 0.00
C CYS A 106 11.20 -5.95 0.51
N LEU A 107 11.07 -4.96 1.41
CA LEU A 107 12.21 -4.29 2.01
C LEU A 107 13.01 -5.21 2.95
N CYS A 108 12.31 -6.02 3.75
CA CYS A 108 12.94 -7.02 4.61
C CYS A 108 13.67 -8.09 3.80
N ASP A 109 12.99 -8.64 2.80
CA ASP A 109 13.52 -9.70 1.94
C ASP A 109 14.76 -9.22 1.18
N PHE A 110 14.73 -8.02 0.61
CA PHE A 110 15.90 -7.42 -0.04
C PHE A 110 17.08 -7.20 0.92
N GLY A 111 16.81 -6.65 2.11
CA GLY A 111 17.84 -6.42 3.12
C GLY A 111 18.43 -7.72 3.69
N GLY A 112 17.56 -8.71 3.94
CA GLY A 112 17.91 -10.02 4.45
C GLY A 112 18.73 -10.81 3.43
N THR A 113 18.27 -10.90 2.19
CA THR A 113 19.00 -11.59 1.11
C THR A 113 20.36 -10.97 0.82
N ALA A 114 20.47 -9.63 0.80
CA ALA A 114 21.76 -8.96 0.62
C ALA A 114 22.79 -9.33 1.69
N ILE A 115 22.37 -9.50 2.95
CA ILE A 115 23.27 -9.89 4.04
C ILE A 115 23.56 -11.40 3.99
N VAL A 116 22.52 -12.23 3.88
CA VAL A 116 22.61 -13.69 3.93
C VAL A 116 23.41 -14.26 2.77
N TYR A 117 23.29 -13.67 1.57
CA TYR A 117 24.00 -14.13 0.36
C TYR A 117 25.21 -13.26 -0.01
N GLY A 118 25.24 -11.98 0.37
CA GLY A 118 26.38 -11.12 0.09
C GLY A 118 27.61 -11.45 0.93
N VAL A 119 27.44 -11.84 2.20
CA VAL A 119 28.58 -12.22 3.05
C VAL A 119 29.31 -13.49 2.55
N PRO A 120 28.63 -14.58 2.16
CA PRO A 120 29.32 -15.75 1.59
C PRO A 120 30.09 -15.49 0.30
N SER A 121 29.75 -14.45 -0.48
CA SER A 121 30.55 -14.07 -1.67
C SER A 121 31.98 -13.61 -1.34
N LEU A 122 32.29 -13.37 -0.07
CA LEU A 122 33.64 -13.04 0.41
C LEU A 122 34.57 -14.27 0.52
N GLY A 123 34.04 -15.48 0.36
CA GLY A 123 34.84 -16.71 0.25
C GLY A 123 35.44 -17.25 1.54
N PHE A 124 35.00 -16.78 2.72
CA PHE A 124 35.47 -17.34 3.99
C PHE A 124 34.81 -18.68 4.35
N HIS A 125 35.33 -19.34 5.38
CA HIS A 125 34.75 -20.56 5.94
C HIS A 125 33.28 -20.32 6.39
N PRO A 126 32.35 -21.29 6.20
CA PRO A 126 30.92 -21.14 6.50
C PRO A 126 30.60 -20.56 7.89
N VAL A 127 31.33 -21.01 8.91
CA VAL A 127 31.17 -20.52 10.30
C VAL A 127 31.57 -19.06 10.45
N ILE A 128 32.63 -18.63 9.76
CA ILE A 128 33.10 -17.23 9.77
C ILE A 128 32.08 -16.35 9.03
N ASN A 129 31.55 -16.81 7.90
CA ASN A 129 30.48 -16.12 7.17
C ASN A 129 29.23 -15.95 8.03
N ALA A 130 28.85 -16.97 8.81
CA ALA A 130 27.72 -16.90 9.74
C ALA A 130 27.92 -15.82 10.81
N ILE A 131 29.09 -15.79 11.45
CA ILE A 131 29.42 -14.78 12.48
C ILE A 131 29.46 -13.37 11.86
N LEU A 132 30.11 -13.20 10.70
CA LEU A 132 30.17 -11.93 9.99
C LEU A 132 28.77 -11.43 9.61
N SER A 133 27.90 -12.32 9.13
CA SER A 133 26.51 -11.98 8.77
C SER A 133 25.73 -11.43 9.97
N ILE A 134 25.92 -12.04 11.15
CA ILE A 134 25.30 -11.57 12.40
C ILE A 134 25.83 -10.18 12.78
N ILE A 135 27.15 -9.98 12.74
CA ILE A 135 27.77 -8.70 13.10
C ILE A 135 27.31 -7.59 12.16
N ILE A 136 27.35 -7.84 10.84
CA ILE A 136 26.91 -6.89 9.82
C ILE A 136 25.43 -6.56 9.99
N PHE A 137 24.58 -7.57 10.22
CA PHE A 137 23.17 -7.36 10.49
C PHE A 137 22.96 -6.46 11.71
N LEU A 138 23.66 -6.70 12.83
CA LEU A 138 23.51 -5.88 14.04
C LEU A 138 23.92 -4.42 13.80
N ILE A 139 25.00 -4.19 13.05
CA ILE A 139 25.46 -2.83 12.69
C ILE A 139 24.42 -2.13 11.81
N ILE A 140 24.01 -2.77 10.72
CA ILE A 140 23.01 -2.22 9.78
C ILE A 140 21.68 -1.99 10.51
N TYR A 141 21.22 -2.95 11.30
CA TYR A 141 20.00 -2.86 12.08
C TYR A 141 20.04 -1.64 13.00
N LYS A 142 21.13 -1.42 13.73
CA LYS A 142 21.28 -0.25 14.61
C LYS A 142 21.19 1.07 13.84
N ILE A 143 21.82 1.14 12.67
CA ILE A 143 21.79 2.34 11.79
C ILE A 143 20.38 2.57 11.20
N MET A 144 19.71 1.49 10.77
CA MET A 144 18.41 1.56 10.08
C MET A 144 17.23 1.68 11.05
N THR A 145 17.37 1.28 12.31
CA THR A 145 16.32 1.37 13.35
C THR A 145 15.54 2.69 13.36
N PRO A 146 16.17 3.89 13.35
CA PRO A 146 15.43 5.16 13.31
C PRO A 146 14.56 5.29 12.05
N LEU A 147 15.04 4.83 10.88
CA LEU A 147 14.28 4.84 9.63
C LEU A 147 13.12 3.84 9.67
N LEU A 148 13.36 2.63 10.19
CA LEU A 148 12.33 1.59 10.35
C LEU A 148 11.21 2.08 11.29
N LYS A 149 11.55 2.81 12.35
CA LYS A 149 10.53 3.41 13.24
C LYS A 149 9.72 4.50 12.55
N LYS A 150 10.32 5.29 11.64
CA LYS A 150 9.60 6.29 10.85
C LYS A 150 8.56 5.66 9.93
N TYR A 151 8.81 4.44 9.44
CA TYR A 151 7.87 3.66 8.64
C TYR A 151 6.55 3.33 9.36
N GLN A 152 6.59 3.16 10.69
CA GLN A 152 5.40 2.83 11.50
C GLN A 152 4.29 3.86 11.31
N ASN A 153 4.65 5.15 11.26
CA ASN A 153 3.72 6.26 11.12
C ASN A 153 3.35 6.59 9.67
N TYR A 154 3.99 5.92 8.70
CA TYR A 154 3.71 6.16 7.29
C TYR A 154 2.36 5.55 6.89
N ARG A 155 1.48 6.37 6.29
CA ARG A 155 0.20 5.93 5.71
C ARG A 155 0.25 6.10 4.19
N ILE A 156 0.01 5.00 3.46
CA ILE A 156 -0.02 5.02 2.00
C ILE A 156 -1.40 5.54 1.59
N LYS A 157 -1.45 6.76 1.02
CA LYS A 157 -2.71 7.42 0.61
C LYS A 157 -3.46 6.64 -0.47
N HIS A 158 -2.72 6.10 -1.46
CA HIS A 158 -3.27 5.29 -2.56
C HIS A 158 -2.91 3.82 -2.37
N SER A 159 -3.31 3.25 -1.23
CA SER A 159 -2.92 1.88 -0.84
C SER A 159 -3.28 0.85 -1.92
N TYR A 160 -4.49 0.91 -2.50
CA TYR A 160 -4.93 -0.03 -3.54
C TYR A 160 -4.00 -0.06 -4.77
N ILE A 161 -3.63 1.12 -5.27
CA ILE A 161 -2.76 1.28 -6.45
C ILE A 161 -1.35 0.73 -6.16
N CYS A 162 -0.83 1.07 -4.98
CA CYS A 162 0.48 0.58 -4.56
C CYS A 162 0.50 -0.94 -4.38
N SER A 163 -0.58 -1.55 -3.85
CA SER A 163 -0.69 -3.00 -3.77
C SER A 163 -0.77 -3.66 -5.13
N GLU A 164 -1.48 -3.08 -6.11
CA GLU A 164 -1.54 -3.63 -7.47
C GLU A 164 -0.15 -3.66 -8.11
N ILE A 165 0.61 -2.57 -8.06
CA ILE A 165 1.99 -2.52 -8.58
C ILE A 165 2.86 -3.61 -7.92
N LEU A 166 2.80 -3.70 -6.60
CA LEU A 166 3.61 -4.66 -5.84
C LEU A 166 3.23 -6.11 -6.17
N ILE A 167 1.94 -6.42 -6.30
CA ILE A 167 1.47 -7.75 -6.68
C ILE A 167 1.96 -8.09 -8.08
N VAL A 168 1.87 -7.18 -9.04
CA VAL A 168 2.35 -7.44 -10.40
C VAL A 168 3.87 -7.65 -10.42
N LEU A 169 4.63 -6.90 -9.62
CA LEU A 169 6.08 -7.07 -9.52
C LEU A 169 6.47 -8.43 -8.91
N ILE A 170 5.73 -8.91 -7.91
CA ILE A 170 5.96 -10.24 -7.34
C ILE A 170 5.54 -11.35 -8.33
N LEU A 171 4.41 -11.18 -9.02
CA LEU A 171 3.95 -12.13 -10.04
C LEU A 171 4.90 -12.19 -11.24
N SER A 172 5.48 -11.05 -11.66
CA SER A 172 6.50 -11.05 -12.70
C SER A 172 7.74 -11.80 -12.22
N GLY A 173 8.18 -11.59 -10.98
CA GLY A 173 9.26 -12.33 -10.34
C GLY A 173 9.04 -13.85 -10.36
N TRP A 174 7.83 -14.29 -9.97
CA TRP A 174 7.43 -15.69 -10.05
C TRP A 174 7.50 -16.24 -11.49
N LEU A 175 6.92 -15.51 -12.45
CA LEU A 175 6.90 -15.92 -13.85
C LEU A 175 8.32 -16.05 -14.42
N SER A 176 9.23 -15.13 -14.05
CA SER A 176 10.64 -15.20 -14.42
C SER A 176 11.32 -16.48 -13.93
N ASN A 177 11.12 -16.83 -12.66
CA ASN A 177 11.71 -18.03 -12.08
C ASN A 177 11.11 -19.31 -12.69
N PHE A 178 9.80 -19.32 -12.92
CA PHE A 178 9.11 -20.42 -13.60
C PHE A 178 9.66 -20.64 -15.01
N LEU A 179 9.83 -19.56 -15.75
CA LEU A 179 10.38 -19.59 -17.11
C LEU A 179 11.85 -20.01 -17.12
N TYR A 180 12.67 -19.51 -16.20
CA TYR A 180 14.06 -19.93 -16.05
C TYR A 180 14.19 -21.45 -15.94
N VAL A 181 13.43 -22.05 -15.01
CA VAL A 181 13.42 -23.51 -14.78
C VAL A 181 12.85 -24.27 -15.98
N SER A 182 11.89 -23.70 -16.71
CA SER A 182 11.30 -24.33 -17.90
C SER A 182 12.33 -24.52 -19.03
N ILE A 183 13.41 -23.75 -19.02
CA ILE A 183 14.34 -23.58 -20.15
C ILE A 183 15.75 -24.10 -19.81
N GLU A 184 16.04 -24.36 -18.54
CA GLU A 184 17.35 -24.82 -18.02
C GLU A 184 17.89 -26.08 -18.74
N ASP A 185 17.02 -26.96 -19.25
CA ASP A 185 17.42 -28.17 -19.99
C ASP A 185 17.64 -27.95 -21.50
N SER A 186 17.41 -26.73 -22.03
CA SER A 186 17.58 -26.40 -23.45
C SER A 186 18.96 -25.79 -23.74
N VAL A 187 19.95 -26.65 -23.95
CA VAL A 187 21.39 -26.36 -24.18
C VAL A 187 21.68 -25.33 -25.29
N ALA A 188 20.73 -24.99 -26.16
CA ALA A 188 20.94 -24.13 -27.33
C ALA A 188 20.62 -22.63 -27.13
N ALA A 189 20.10 -22.19 -25.98
CA ALA A 189 19.49 -20.85 -25.87
C ALA A 189 19.98 -19.99 -24.69
N GLN A 190 21.03 -20.40 -23.98
CA GLN A 190 21.37 -19.84 -22.66
C GLN A 190 21.73 -18.33 -22.68
N ASP A 191 22.45 -17.84 -23.70
CA ASP A 191 22.85 -16.43 -23.78
C ASP A 191 21.82 -15.51 -24.48
N THR A 192 21.16 -15.99 -25.54
CA THR A 192 20.17 -15.18 -26.28
C THR A 192 18.81 -15.16 -25.59
N MET A 193 18.49 -16.15 -24.76
CA MET A 193 17.19 -16.27 -24.10
C MET A 193 17.15 -15.61 -22.73
N LEU A 194 18.27 -15.55 -21.98
CA LEU A 194 18.36 -14.75 -20.75
C LEU A 194 18.13 -13.26 -21.05
N HIS A 195 18.68 -12.77 -22.17
CA HIS A 195 18.45 -11.41 -22.65
C HIS A 195 17.00 -11.20 -23.08
N LYS A 196 16.38 -12.16 -23.79
CA LYS A 196 14.94 -12.12 -24.13
C LYS A 196 14.04 -12.18 -22.90
N MET A 197 14.38 -12.97 -21.88
CA MET A 197 13.67 -13.03 -20.59
C MET A 197 13.75 -11.70 -19.86
N GLY A 198 14.93 -11.08 -19.80
CA GLY A 198 15.10 -9.74 -19.24
C GLY A 198 14.28 -8.69 -19.99
N ILE A 199 14.18 -8.79 -21.32
CA ILE A 199 13.34 -7.94 -22.16
C ILE A 199 11.85 -8.18 -21.89
N TYR A 200 11.38 -9.44 -21.85
CA TYR A 200 9.99 -9.77 -21.49
C TYR A 200 9.62 -9.29 -20.09
N PHE A 201 10.52 -9.47 -19.13
CA PHE A 201 10.33 -8.99 -17.76
C PHE A 201 10.25 -7.46 -17.70
N SER A 202 11.15 -6.77 -18.41
CA SER A 202 11.15 -5.31 -18.51
C SER A 202 9.88 -4.78 -19.19
N ILE A 203 9.40 -5.46 -20.24
CA ILE A 203 8.16 -5.13 -20.93
C ILE A 203 6.94 -5.38 -20.03
N MET A 204 6.89 -6.49 -19.29
CA MET A 204 5.80 -6.79 -18.34
C MET A 204 5.75 -5.78 -17.20
N VAL A 205 6.90 -5.40 -16.65
CA VAL A 205 7.01 -4.33 -15.65
C VAL A 205 6.55 -3.00 -16.26
N ALA A 206 7.01 -2.64 -17.46
CA ALA A 206 6.58 -1.41 -18.14
C ALA A 206 5.07 -1.38 -18.43
N LEU A 207 4.49 -2.49 -18.89
CA LEU A 207 3.06 -2.62 -19.13
C LEU A 207 2.26 -2.52 -17.83
N SER A 208 2.73 -3.16 -16.75
CA SER A 208 2.08 -3.08 -15.44
C SER A 208 2.06 -1.67 -14.87
N VAL A 209 3.17 -0.94 -14.98
CA VAL A 209 3.27 0.46 -14.60
C VAL A 209 2.35 1.33 -15.47
N THR A 210 2.24 1.02 -16.76
CA THR A 210 1.37 1.74 -17.70
C THR A 210 -0.11 1.53 -17.38
N VAL A 211 -0.53 0.29 -17.10
CA VAL A 211 -1.91 -0.04 -16.69
C VAL A 211 -2.25 0.65 -15.39
N VAL A 212 -1.34 0.64 -14.42
CA VAL A 212 -1.53 1.34 -13.15
C VAL A 212 -1.62 2.85 -13.34
N PHE A 213 -0.77 3.43 -14.19
CA PHE A 213 -0.83 4.85 -14.53
C PHE A 213 -2.16 5.20 -15.23
N PHE A 214 -2.68 4.31 -16.07
CA PHE A 214 -3.97 4.48 -16.74
C PHE A 214 -5.15 4.41 -15.76
N ILE A 215 -5.15 3.44 -14.84
CA ILE A 215 -6.16 3.37 -13.77
C ILE A 215 -6.10 4.62 -12.89
N TYR A 216 -4.89 5.08 -12.56
CA TYR A 216 -4.68 6.31 -11.79
C TYR A 216 -5.22 7.55 -12.50
N SER A 217 -4.90 7.71 -13.79
CA SER A 217 -5.37 8.87 -14.57
C SER A 217 -6.89 8.90 -14.71
N ILE A 218 -7.55 7.74 -14.82
CA ILE A 218 -9.01 7.62 -14.80
C ILE A 218 -9.58 8.00 -13.44
N GLN A 219 -9.02 7.48 -12.34
CA GLN A 219 -9.50 7.81 -10.99
C GLN A 219 -9.30 9.28 -10.65
N LEU A 220 -8.16 9.86 -11.03
CA LEU A 220 -7.86 11.28 -10.86
C LEU A 220 -8.84 12.14 -11.65
N SER A 221 -9.13 11.78 -12.91
CA SER A 221 -10.12 12.45 -13.74
C SER A 221 -11.52 12.43 -13.12
N ARG A 222 -11.95 11.28 -12.58
CA ARG A 222 -13.24 11.16 -11.88
C ARG A 222 -13.31 12.05 -10.63
N ARG A 223 -12.26 12.05 -9.80
CA ARG A 223 -12.21 12.92 -8.61
C ARG A 223 -12.17 14.40 -8.98
N LYS A 224 -11.44 14.78 -10.03
CA LYS A 224 -11.41 16.15 -10.53
C LYS A 224 -12.80 16.61 -10.99
N LYS A 225 -13.55 15.74 -11.69
CA LYS A 225 -14.95 16.02 -12.07
C LYS A 225 -15.86 16.18 -10.85
N GLN A 226 -15.75 15.31 -9.85
CA GLN A 226 -16.52 15.45 -8.61
C GLN A 226 -16.18 16.74 -7.85
N LEU A 227 -14.90 17.12 -7.82
CA LEU A 227 -14.46 18.35 -7.17
C LEU A 227 -15.02 19.58 -7.90
N MET A 228 -14.97 19.62 -9.24
CA MET A 228 -15.55 20.71 -10.02
C MET A 228 -17.06 20.85 -9.78
N TYR A 229 -17.79 19.74 -9.77
CA TYR A 229 -19.23 19.75 -9.49
C TYR A 229 -19.56 20.28 -8.08
N ALA A 230 -18.76 19.91 -7.08
CA ALA A 230 -18.91 20.41 -5.72
C ALA A 230 -18.59 21.92 -5.61
N THR A 231 -17.59 22.40 -6.34
CA THR A 231 -17.26 23.83 -6.41
C THR A 231 -18.37 24.63 -7.09
N GLU A 232 -18.92 24.15 -8.21
CA GLU A 232 -20.05 24.80 -8.90
C GLU A 232 -21.30 24.88 -8.01
N GLN A 233 -21.58 23.82 -7.24
CA GLN A 233 -22.67 23.84 -6.26
C GLN A 233 -22.44 24.86 -5.14
N MET A 234 -21.21 24.96 -4.63
CA MET A 234 -20.82 25.97 -3.64
C MET A 234 -20.99 27.39 -4.20
N GLU A 235 -20.49 27.66 -5.41
CA GLU A 235 -20.62 28.99 -6.05
C GLU A 235 -22.09 29.38 -6.26
N SER A 236 -22.93 28.45 -6.71
CA SER A 236 -24.37 28.69 -6.85
C SER A 236 -25.03 28.99 -5.50
N TYR A 237 -24.63 28.29 -4.44
CA TYR A 237 -25.14 28.53 -3.09
C TYR A 237 -24.75 29.91 -2.57
N TYR A 238 -23.48 30.29 -2.69
CA TYR A 238 -23.01 31.62 -2.29
C TYR A 238 -23.69 32.74 -3.09
N SER A 239 -23.90 32.56 -4.40
CA SER A 239 -24.63 33.53 -5.22
C SER A 239 -26.06 33.76 -4.73
N LYS A 240 -26.79 32.70 -4.36
CA LYS A 240 -28.14 32.81 -3.80
C LYS A 240 -28.15 33.54 -2.46
N VAL A 241 -27.19 33.25 -1.58
CA VAL A 241 -27.07 33.93 -0.29
C VAL A 241 -26.79 35.43 -0.49
N THR A 242 -25.93 35.80 -1.44
CA THR A 242 -25.65 37.21 -1.75
C THR A 242 -26.89 37.96 -2.24
N ILE A 243 -27.73 37.33 -3.08
CA ILE A 243 -28.98 37.92 -3.55
C ILE A 243 -29.93 38.15 -2.37
N GLN A 244 -30.11 37.14 -1.50
CA GLN A 244 -30.97 37.28 -0.32
C GLN A 244 -30.48 38.35 0.66
N VAL A 245 -29.17 38.51 0.83
CA VAL A 245 -28.59 39.58 1.66
C VAL A 245 -28.86 40.95 1.05
N ASN A 246 -28.72 41.10 -0.27
CA ASN A 246 -29.04 42.35 -0.95
C ASN A 246 -30.54 42.69 -0.87
N GLU A 247 -31.42 41.72 -1.09
CA GLU A 247 -32.88 41.92 -0.94
C GLU A 247 -33.26 42.33 0.49
N LEU A 248 -32.62 41.72 1.50
CA LEU A 248 -32.84 42.09 2.91
C LEU A 248 -32.34 43.50 3.21
N GLN A 249 -31.24 43.91 2.58
CA GLN A 249 -30.65 45.23 2.75
C GLN A 249 -31.49 46.33 2.08
N GLU A 250 -32.02 46.07 0.88
CA GLU A 250 -33.01 46.94 0.22
C GLU A 250 -34.29 47.05 1.06
N PHE A 251 -34.80 45.94 1.60
CA PHE A 251 -35.97 45.97 2.49
C PHE A 251 -35.72 46.80 3.75
N CYS A 252 -34.55 46.69 4.38
CA CYS A 252 -34.19 47.53 5.53
C CYS A 252 -34.15 49.02 5.16
N GLN A 253 -33.61 49.38 3.99
CA GLN A 253 -33.61 50.77 3.52
C GLN A 253 -35.03 51.30 3.27
N ASP A 254 -35.88 50.53 2.59
CA ASP A 254 -37.28 50.92 2.35
C ASP A 254 -38.06 51.14 3.66
N VAL A 255 -37.82 50.30 4.66
CA VAL A 255 -38.43 50.44 5.99
C VAL A 255 -37.90 51.69 6.72
N GLU A 256 -36.62 51.98 6.61
CA GLU A 256 -35.98 53.14 7.25
C GLU A 256 -36.45 54.46 6.61
N GLU A 257 -36.53 54.52 5.28
CA GLU A 257 -37.12 55.65 4.54
C GLU A 257 -38.60 55.85 4.89
N GLY A 258 -39.38 54.76 4.93
CA GLY A 258 -40.78 54.81 5.35
C GLY A 258 -40.96 55.31 6.78
N PHE A 259 -40.07 54.94 7.71
CA PHE A 259 -40.07 55.46 9.07
C PHE A 259 -39.69 56.94 9.15
N GLU A 260 -38.73 57.40 8.35
CA GLU A 260 -38.38 58.82 8.25
C GLU A 260 -39.53 59.67 7.70
N GLU A 261 -40.25 59.19 6.69
CA GLU A 261 -41.45 59.86 6.16
C GLU A 261 -42.57 59.95 7.21
N ILE A 262 -42.76 58.88 7.99
CA ILE A 262 -43.71 58.88 9.12
C ILE A 262 -43.29 59.88 10.21
N LEU A 263 -42.00 60.00 10.51
CA LEU A 263 -41.47 60.99 11.46
C LEU A 263 -41.62 62.43 10.96
N LYS A 264 -41.46 62.66 9.65
CA LYS A 264 -41.70 63.98 9.01
C LYS A 264 -43.19 64.34 9.00
N THR A 265 -44.08 63.36 8.79
CA THR A 265 -45.54 63.57 8.82
C THR A 265 -46.12 63.63 10.23
N GLN A 266 -45.51 63.02 11.26
CA GLN A 266 -45.90 63.25 12.65
C GLN A 266 -45.62 64.66 13.16
N LYS A 267 -44.67 65.39 12.56
CA LYS A 267 -44.50 66.84 12.78
C LYS A 267 -45.59 67.69 12.11
N ALA A 268 -46.42 67.11 11.24
CA ALA A 268 -47.50 67.77 10.54
C ALA A 268 -48.81 66.97 10.70
N GLY A 269 -49.44 67.05 11.88
CA GLY A 269 -50.88 66.88 12.10
C GLY A 269 -51.60 65.68 11.47
N SER A 270 -51.83 64.66 12.30
CA SER A 270 -52.86 63.59 12.23
C SER A 270 -53.04 62.80 10.93
N VAL A 271 -52.73 61.50 10.93
CA VAL A 271 -53.55 60.49 10.23
C VAL A 271 -53.53 59.15 10.96
N LYS A 272 -54.68 58.77 11.52
CA LYS A 272 -55.11 57.38 11.73
C LYS A 272 -55.71 56.92 10.39
N GLU A 273 -54.99 56.10 9.62
CA GLU A 273 -55.56 55.10 8.67
C GLU A 273 -54.50 54.46 7.75
N THR A 274 -53.33 55.07 7.55
CA THR A 274 -52.31 54.54 6.61
C THR A 274 -51.49 53.37 7.18
N VAL A 275 -51.51 53.17 8.51
CA VAL A 275 -50.71 52.15 9.21
C VAL A 275 -51.16 50.73 8.87
N CYS A 276 -52.44 50.51 8.60
CA CYS A 276 -52.96 49.17 8.33
C CYS A 276 -52.56 48.67 6.94
N THR A 277 -52.48 49.56 5.95
CA THR A 277 -52.19 49.20 4.55
C THR A 277 -50.71 48.92 4.31
N CYS A 278 -49.79 49.66 4.93
CA CYS A 278 -48.35 49.38 4.80
C CYS A 278 -47.92 48.12 5.56
N LEU A 279 -48.45 47.88 6.77
CA LEU A 279 -48.19 46.64 7.51
C LEU A 279 -48.79 45.41 6.83
N CYS A 280 -49.97 45.52 6.21
CA CYS A 280 -50.54 44.42 5.43
C CYS A 280 -49.73 44.09 4.18
N ARG A 281 -49.11 45.09 3.53
CA ARG A 281 -48.24 44.86 2.37
C ARG A 281 -46.90 44.24 2.78
N ALA A 282 -46.35 44.63 3.92
CA ALA A 282 -45.14 44.04 4.51
C ALA A 282 -45.34 42.57 4.99
N PHE A 283 -46.51 42.24 5.53
CA PHE A 283 -46.85 40.86 5.91
C PHE A 283 -47.26 39.98 4.72
N ALA A 284 -47.82 40.54 3.66
CA ALA A 284 -48.15 39.78 2.45
C ALA A 284 -46.90 39.36 1.66
N GLY A 285 -45.85 40.18 1.64
CA GLY A 285 -44.58 39.85 0.96
C GLY A 285 -43.78 38.73 1.64
N THR A 286 -43.81 38.66 2.97
CA THR A 286 -43.05 37.69 3.78
C THR A 286 -43.63 36.28 3.76
N VAL A 287 -44.91 36.10 3.39
CA VAL A 287 -45.54 34.76 3.30
C VAL A 287 -45.21 34.05 1.97
N SER A 288 -44.69 34.76 0.96
CA SER A 288 -44.31 34.12 -0.33
C SER A 288 -42.89 33.55 -0.37
N VAL A 289 -42.03 33.91 0.59
CA VAL A 289 -40.61 33.50 0.65
C VAL A 289 -40.41 32.17 1.40
N TYR A 290 -41.46 31.66 2.07
CA TYR A 290 -41.49 30.34 2.69
C TYR A 290 -42.57 29.45 2.06
N LYS A 291 -42.39 29.09 0.79
CA LYS A 291 -42.98 27.88 0.18
C LYS A 291 -42.02 27.25 -0.80
#